data_AF-A0AAE0G1B4-F1
#
_entry.id   AF-A0AAE0G1B4-F1
#
_cell.length_a   1.000
_cell.length_b   1.000
_cell.length_c   1.000
_cell.angle_alpha   90.00
_cell.angle_beta   90.00
_cell.angle_gamma   90.00
#
_symmetry.space_group_name_H-M   'P 1'
#
loop_
_entity.id
_entity.type
_entity.pdbx_description
1 polymer ?
#
loop_
_entity_poly.entity_id
_entity_poly.type
_entity_poly.pdbx_seq_one_letter_code
_entity_poly.pdbx_strand_id
1 'polypeptide(L)'
;PNRGKLWVDLNKQVEIKKGETKPTVPQNPFSNRDNCLRHAYRAARSKIQRLLHKSKMRGWIAEIKRYNNPPRLVVMVACAMLLLVDERQIDPYLGDNLDRFPNDRRSLWMIARKTIDLNMRSPMYIIKRMNNVKQQGRLQSENQDLRWAAAEKIVSDISHKDAKRSSLAAGILWKWVLLVIAEHKIESKGL
;
A
#
# COMPACT_ATOMS: atom_id res chain seq x y z
N PRO A 1 -21.06 19.72 17.43
CA PRO A 1 -20.04 20.67 16.93
C PRO A 1 -19.65 20.40 15.45
N ASN A 2 -20.28 21.16 14.56
CA ASN A 2 -19.84 21.61 13.23
C ASN A 2 -19.24 20.59 12.23
N ARG A 3 -20.12 19.86 11.52
CA ARG A 3 -19.84 19.30 10.18
C ARG A 3 -20.67 19.92 9.04
N GLY A 4 -21.45 20.97 9.32
CA GLY A 4 -22.35 21.61 8.36
C GLY A 4 -21.86 22.92 7.72
N LYS A 5 -20.67 23.43 8.09
CA LYS A 5 -20.19 24.76 7.62
C LYS A 5 -19.15 24.73 6.49
N LEU A 6 -18.61 23.57 6.11
CA LEU A 6 -17.63 23.50 5.01
C LEU A 6 -18.24 23.42 3.60
N TRP A 7 -19.56 23.18 3.48
CA TRP A 7 -20.24 23.01 2.20
C TRP A 7 -20.88 24.28 1.64
N VAL A 8 -20.93 25.38 2.42
CA VAL A 8 -21.60 26.62 2.01
C VAL A 8 -20.62 27.65 1.42
N ASP A 9 -19.34 27.60 1.79
CA ASP A 9 -18.35 28.60 1.35
C ASP A 9 -17.69 28.33 -0.01
N LEU A 10 -17.92 27.15 -0.61
CA LEU A 10 -17.43 26.83 -1.96
C LEU A 10 -18.37 27.32 -3.09
N ASN A 11 -19.60 27.70 -2.76
CA ASN A 11 -20.59 28.18 -3.75
C ASN A 11 -20.68 29.71 -3.86
N LYS A 12 -19.85 30.47 -3.12
CA LYS A 12 -19.89 31.94 -3.11
C LYS A 12 -18.78 32.63 -3.90
N GLN A 13 -17.94 31.87 -4.61
CA GLN A 13 -16.87 32.43 -5.47
C GLN A 13 -17.10 32.24 -6.97
N VAL A 14 -18.34 32.01 -7.39
CA VAL A 14 -18.73 32.10 -8.82
C VAL A 14 -19.68 33.28 -9.00
N GLU A 15 -19.19 34.47 -8.67
CA GLU A 15 -19.76 35.69 -9.24
C GLU A 15 -19.24 35.83 -10.67
N ILE A 16 -20.19 35.65 -11.57
CA ILE A 16 -20.07 35.70 -13.01
C ILE A 16 -19.60 37.11 -13.42
N LYS A 17 -18.34 37.26 -13.80
CA LYS A 17 -17.95 38.34 -14.71
C LYS A 17 -18.42 37.96 -16.11
N LYS A 18 -19.51 38.58 -16.53
CA LYS A 18 -20.01 38.58 -17.90
C LYS A 18 -18.96 39.20 -18.83
N GLY A 19 -18.71 38.53 -19.94
CA GLY A 19 -17.97 39.06 -21.08
C GLY A 19 -16.60 38.44 -21.23
N GLU A 20 -16.53 37.32 -21.95
CA GLU A 20 -15.57 37.08 -23.05
C GLU A 20 -15.70 35.64 -23.58
N THR A 21 -15.56 35.55 -24.89
CA THR A 21 -15.59 34.40 -25.82
C THR A 21 -15.43 32.99 -25.22
N LYS A 22 -16.38 32.11 -25.55
CA LYS A 22 -16.26 30.65 -25.37
C LYS A 22 -15.18 30.07 -26.31
N PRO A 23 -14.25 29.24 -25.81
CA PRO A 23 -13.78 28.09 -26.57
C PRO A 23 -14.52 26.85 -26.11
N THR A 24 -15.18 26.20 -27.07
CA THR A 24 -15.79 24.89 -26.93
C THR A 24 -14.73 23.85 -26.53
N VAL A 25 -14.80 23.34 -25.30
CA VAL A 25 -14.14 22.08 -24.93
C VAL A 25 -15.17 21.23 -24.21
N PRO A 26 -15.50 20.02 -24.69
CA PRO A 26 -16.32 19.10 -23.92
C PRO A 26 -15.48 18.61 -22.73
N GLN A 27 -15.61 19.28 -21.60
CA GLN A 27 -15.06 18.79 -20.34
C GLN A 27 -15.92 17.63 -19.86
N ASN A 28 -15.43 16.42 -20.11
CA ASN A 28 -15.99 15.21 -19.56
C ASN A 28 -15.95 15.31 -18.01
N PRO A 29 -17.08 15.38 -17.30
CA PRO A 29 -17.13 15.68 -15.86
C PRO A 29 -16.50 14.59 -14.98
N PHE A 30 -16.18 13.44 -15.56
CA PHE A 30 -15.44 12.35 -14.92
C PHE A 30 -13.93 12.62 -14.80
N SER A 31 -13.34 13.44 -15.68
CA SER A 31 -11.87 13.64 -15.72
C SER A 31 -11.31 14.39 -14.50
N ASN A 32 -12.11 15.25 -13.88
CA ASN A 32 -11.65 16.10 -12.79
C ASN A 32 -11.59 15.34 -11.45
N ARG A 33 -12.57 14.46 -11.20
CA ARG A 33 -12.62 13.63 -9.98
C ARG A 33 -11.51 12.58 -9.95
N ASP A 34 -11.26 11.95 -11.09
CA ASP A 34 -10.23 10.92 -11.24
C ASP A 34 -8.82 11.52 -11.16
N ASN A 35 -8.62 12.71 -11.73
CA ASN A 35 -7.38 13.47 -11.55
C ASN A 35 -7.14 13.87 -10.09
N CYS A 36 -8.17 14.38 -9.38
CA CYS A 36 -8.06 14.69 -7.96
C CYS A 36 -7.71 13.45 -7.11
N LEU A 37 -8.32 12.30 -7.40
CA LEU A 37 -8.01 11.04 -6.73
C LEU A 37 -6.56 10.62 -7.01
N ARG A 38 -6.12 10.60 -8.27
CA ARG A 38 -4.72 10.30 -8.65
C ARG A 38 -3.74 11.21 -7.92
N HIS A 39 -4.01 12.52 -7.82
CA HIS A 39 -3.16 13.47 -7.09
C HIS A 39 -3.12 13.18 -5.58
N ALA A 40 -4.26 12.90 -4.95
CA ALA A 40 -4.34 12.53 -3.55
C ALA A 40 -3.56 11.23 -3.25
N TYR A 41 -3.67 10.22 -4.12
CA TYR A 41 -2.92 8.97 -4.01
C TYR A 41 -1.41 9.19 -4.16
N ARG A 42 -0.98 9.96 -5.16
CA ARG A 42 0.44 10.32 -5.33
C ARG A 42 0.99 11.03 -4.09
N ALA A 43 0.25 12.00 -3.55
CA ALA A 43 0.63 12.70 -2.33
C ALA A 43 0.72 11.77 -1.11
N ALA A 44 -0.24 10.84 -0.96
CA ALA A 44 -0.23 9.83 0.08
C ALA A 44 0.98 8.88 -0.06
N ARG A 45 1.27 8.42 -1.27
CA ARG A 45 2.45 7.58 -1.57
C ARG A 45 3.74 8.31 -1.23
N SER A 46 3.92 9.55 -1.68
CA SER A 46 5.11 10.36 -1.34
C SER A 46 5.25 10.57 0.17
N LYS A 47 4.15 10.66 0.92
CA LYS A 47 4.18 10.74 2.39
C LYS A 47 4.62 9.42 3.02
N ILE A 48 4.12 8.28 2.55
CA ILE A 48 4.54 6.96 3.03
C ILE A 48 6.00 6.67 2.65
N GLN A 49 6.43 6.99 1.43
CA GLN A 49 7.82 6.85 1.01
C GLN A 49 8.77 7.66 1.89
N ARG A 50 8.42 8.92 2.18
CA ARG A 50 9.18 9.73 3.14
C ARG A 50 9.24 9.08 4.53
N LEU A 51 8.16 8.47 5.01
CA LEU A 51 8.16 7.74 6.27
C LEU A 51 9.04 6.48 6.23
N LEU A 52 9.05 5.74 5.12
CA LEU A 52 9.88 4.55 4.93
C LEU A 52 11.38 4.86 4.99
N HIS A 53 11.79 6.06 4.54
CA HIS A 53 13.19 6.50 4.60
C HIS A 53 13.61 7.09 5.95
N LYS A 54 12.69 7.35 6.88
CA LYS A 54 13.05 7.88 8.21
C LYS A 54 13.77 6.83 9.05
N SER A 55 14.80 7.25 9.79
CA SER A 55 15.51 6.44 10.78
C SER A 55 14.56 5.74 11.77
N LYS A 56 13.49 6.44 12.17
CA LYS A 56 12.46 5.90 13.06
C LYS A 56 11.74 4.67 12.50
N MET A 57 11.46 4.63 11.20
CA MET A 57 10.85 3.45 10.55
C MET A 57 11.84 2.28 10.52
N ARG A 58 13.13 2.54 10.27
CA ARG A 58 14.17 1.50 10.37
C ARG A 58 14.22 0.91 11.78
N GLY A 59 14.08 1.73 12.82
CA GLY A 59 13.95 1.29 14.20
C GLY A 59 12.75 0.37 14.42
N TRP A 60 11.56 0.74 13.93
CA TRP A 60 10.36 -0.09 14.03
C TRP A 60 10.44 -1.39 13.22
N ILE A 61 11.07 -1.37 12.04
CA ILE A 61 11.30 -2.60 11.26
C ILE A 61 12.32 -3.51 11.98
N ALA A 62 13.35 -2.92 12.57
CA ALA A 62 14.34 -3.67 13.36
C ALA A 62 13.69 -4.30 14.59
N GLU A 63 12.74 -3.61 15.21
CA GLU A 63 11.95 -4.12 16.33
C GLU A 63 11.13 -5.35 15.92
N ILE A 64 10.32 -5.27 14.86
CA ILE A 64 9.53 -6.43 14.42
C ILE A 64 10.43 -7.61 14.03
N LYS A 65 11.61 -7.37 13.43
CA LYS A 65 12.58 -8.42 13.07
C LYS A 65 13.13 -9.19 14.29
N ARG A 66 13.04 -8.61 15.50
CA ARG A 66 13.46 -9.27 16.74
C ARG A 66 12.39 -10.19 17.32
N TYR A 67 11.16 -10.17 16.80
CA TYR A 67 10.11 -11.08 17.27
C TYR A 67 10.48 -12.52 16.95
N ASN A 68 10.70 -13.31 18.00
CA ASN A 68 10.81 -14.77 17.90
C ASN A 68 9.45 -15.39 17.58
N ASN A 69 8.39 -14.88 18.21
CA ASN A 69 7.00 -15.22 17.95
C ASN A 69 6.20 -13.94 17.64
N PRO A 70 6.10 -13.54 16.35
CA PRO A 70 5.40 -12.32 15.98
C PRO A 70 3.88 -12.43 16.19
N PRO A 71 3.18 -11.31 16.46
CA PRO A 71 1.73 -11.27 16.41
C PRO A 71 1.20 -11.66 15.02
N ARG A 72 0.06 -12.36 14.96
CA ARG A 72 -0.58 -12.80 13.70
C ARG A 72 -0.66 -11.67 12.67
N LEU A 73 -1.17 -10.51 13.07
CA LEU A 73 -1.37 -9.38 12.17
C LEU A 73 -0.06 -8.82 11.59
N VAL A 74 1.05 -8.94 12.33
CA VAL A 74 2.37 -8.56 11.82
C VAL A 74 2.80 -9.50 10.70
N VAL A 75 2.60 -10.81 10.86
CA VAL A 75 2.92 -11.82 9.84
C VAL A 75 2.07 -11.63 8.59
N MET A 76 0.77 -11.45 8.77
CA MET A 76 -0.16 -11.25 7.65
C MET A 76 0.20 -10.01 6.83
N VAL A 77 0.44 -8.87 7.49
CA VAL A 77 0.84 -7.64 6.79
C VAL A 77 2.19 -7.78 6.10
N ALA A 78 3.15 -8.46 6.73
CA ALA A 78 4.44 -8.74 6.11
C ALA A 78 4.28 -9.64 4.87
N CYS A 79 3.41 -10.65 4.93
CA CYS A 79 3.08 -11.49 3.79
C CYS A 79 2.52 -10.67 2.62
N ALA A 80 1.52 -9.83 2.87
CA ALA A 80 0.92 -8.98 1.85
C ALA A 80 1.97 -8.07 1.18
N MET A 81 2.92 -7.54 1.96
CA MET A 81 4.03 -6.77 1.41
C MET A 81 4.95 -7.64 0.52
N LEU A 82 5.30 -8.85 0.95
CA LEU A 82 6.16 -9.78 0.19
C LEU A 82 5.54 -10.20 -1.15
N LEU A 83 4.22 -10.39 -1.17
CA LEU A 83 3.45 -10.69 -2.38
C LEU A 83 3.64 -9.58 -3.42
N LEU A 84 3.55 -8.32 -2.98
CA LEU A 84 3.69 -7.16 -3.86
C LEU A 84 5.12 -6.87 -4.30
N VAL A 85 6.15 -7.25 -3.52
CA VAL A 85 7.56 -7.07 -3.93
C VAL A 85 8.14 -8.24 -4.73
N ASP A 86 7.26 -9.14 -5.19
CA ASP A 86 7.58 -10.33 -5.98
C ASP A 86 8.50 -11.34 -5.26
N GLU A 87 8.27 -11.62 -3.97
CA GLU A 87 9.00 -12.68 -3.27
C GLU A 87 8.45 -14.07 -3.64
N ARG A 88 9.23 -14.88 -4.36
CA ARG A 88 8.76 -16.21 -4.83
C ARG A 88 8.67 -17.27 -3.74
N GLN A 89 9.44 -17.12 -2.66
CA GLN A 89 9.41 -18.07 -1.54
C GLN A 89 8.05 -18.18 -0.85
N ILE A 90 7.14 -17.23 -1.09
CA ILE A 90 5.79 -17.26 -0.52
C ILE A 90 4.71 -17.75 -1.49
N ASP A 91 5.08 -18.15 -2.71
CA ASP A 91 4.15 -18.75 -3.68
C ASP A 91 3.38 -19.97 -3.15
N PRO A 92 3.99 -20.87 -2.35
CA PRO A 92 3.27 -22.01 -1.78
C PRO A 92 2.11 -21.63 -0.86
N TYR A 93 2.02 -20.36 -0.43
CA TYR A 93 0.96 -19.87 0.45
C TYR A 93 -0.09 -19.04 -0.31
N LEU A 94 -0.03 -19.02 -1.65
CA LEU A 94 -1.05 -18.40 -2.49
C LEU A 94 -2.34 -19.22 -2.45
N GLY A 95 -3.44 -18.60 -2.03
CA GLY A 95 -4.77 -19.23 -2.02
C GLY A 95 -5.11 -19.99 -0.73
N ASP A 96 -4.14 -20.30 0.11
CA ASP A 96 -4.40 -20.90 1.42
C ASP A 96 -4.92 -19.87 2.43
N ASN A 97 -5.88 -20.30 3.24
CA ASN A 97 -6.19 -19.57 4.46
C ASN A 97 -4.99 -19.78 5.40
N LEU A 98 -4.12 -18.77 5.50
CA LEU A 98 -2.96 -18.70 6.40
C LEU A 98 -3.29 -19.05 7.87
N ASP A 99 -4.58 -19.05 8.22
CA ASP A 99 -5.11 -19.46 9.52
C ASP A 99 -5.24 -20.99 9.71
N ARG A 100 -5.18 -21.79 8.65
CA ARG A 100 -5.38 -23.26 8.73
C ARG A 100 -4.20 -23.99 9.38
N PHE A 101 -3.00 -23.43 9.37
CA PHE A 101 -1.82 -24.12 9.85
C PHE A 101 -0.88 -23.17 10.65
N PRO A 102 -0.76 -23.32 11.98
CA PRO A 102 0.09 -22.46 12.78
C PRO A 102 1.60 -22.60 12.47
N ASN A 103 2.01 -23.78 11.97
CA ASN A 103 3.37 -24.02 11.49
C ASN A 103 3.68 -23.17 10.25
N ASP A 104 2.70 -22.98 9.37
CA ASP A 104 2.84 -22.17 8.16
C ASP A 104 3.09 -20.70 8.50
N ARG A 105 2.48 -20.20 9.60
CA ARG A 105 2.72 -18.84 10.08
C ARG A 105 4.17 -18.62 10.53
N ARG A 106 4.78 -19.61 11.20
CA ARG A 106 6.18 -19.52 11.62
C ARG A 106 7.10 -19.57 10.41
N SER A 107 6.84 -20.45 9.46
CA SER A 107 7.60 -20.56 8.20
C SER A 107 7.50 -19.28 7.38
N LEU A 108 6.30 -18.72 7.20
CA LEU A 108 6.07 -17.41 6.58
C LEU A 108 6.89 -16.33 7.25
N TRP A 109 6.86 -16.29 8.58
CA TRP A 109 7.59 -15.28 9.32
C TRP A 109 9.09 -15.42 9.13
N MET A 110 9.62 -16.64 9.08
CA MET A 110 11.04 -16.87 8.81
C MET A 110 11.44 -16.33 7.44
N ILE A 111 10.61 -16.55 6.41
CA ILE A 111 10.81 -15.99 5.07
C ILE A 111 10.78 -14.46 5.16
N ALA A 112 9.74 -13.88 5.77
CA ALA A 112 9.59 -12.44 5.91
C ALA A 112 10.74 -11.79 6.67
N ARG A 113 11.16 -12.37 7.79
CA ARG A 113 12.24 -11.90 8.64
C ARG A 113 13.58 -11.91 7.89
N LYS A 114 13.81 -12.90 7.03
CA LYS A 114 15.01 -12.99 6.18
C LYS A 114 14.97 -11.95 5.06
N THR A 115 13.83 -11.79 4.39
CA THR A 115 13.65 -10.84 3.28
C THR A 115 13.61 -9.38 3.73
N ILE A 116 13.17 -9.11 4.97
CA ILE A 116 13.28 -7.80 5.61
C ILE A 116 14.74 -7.60 6.02
N ASP A 117 15.58 -7.31 5.04
CA ASP A 117 16.92 -6.80 5.28
C ASP A 117 16.89 -5.27 5.29
N LEU A 118 17.48 -4.71 6.35
CA LEU A 118 17.59 -3.27 6.57
C LEU A 118 18.94 -2.72 6.10
N ASN A 119 19.90 -3.58 5.77
CA ASN A 119 21.19 -3.16 5.26
C ASN A 119 21.04 -2.67 3.81
N MET A 120 21.35 -1.39 3.57
CA MET A 120 21.20 -0.75 2.24
C MET A 120 22.10 -1.39 1.16
N ARG A 121 23.14 -2.12 1.57
CA ARG A 121 24.03 -2.86 0.65
C ARG A 121 23.49 -4.21 0.22
N SER A 122 22.40 -4.67 0.85
CA SER A 122 21.80 -5.98 0.55
C SER A 122 20.89 -5.90 -0.68
N PRO A 123 20.98 -6.86 -1.62
CA PRO A 123 19.99 -6.98 -2.70
C PRO A 123 18.56 -7.23 -2.15
N MET A 124 18.45 -7.68 -0.90
CA MET A 124 17.19 -7.87 -0.18
C MET A 124 16.71 -6.62 0.57
N TYR A 125 17.30 -5.44 0.32
CA TYR A 125 16.87 -4.20 0.97
C TYR A 125 15.40 -3.88 0.65
N ILE A 126 14.53 -4.18 1.61
CA ILE A 126 13.09 -4.26 1.38
C ILE A 126 12.49 -2.92 0.96
N ILE A 127 12.98 -1.81 1.51
CA ILE A 127 12.49 -0.46 1.18
C ILE A 127 12.77 -0.12 -0.30
N LYS A 128 13.92 -0.55 -0.86
CA LYS A 128 14.21 -0.35 -2.29
C LYS A 128 13.28 -1.19 -3.16
N ARG A 129 13.04 -2.46 -2.80
CA ARG A 129 12.06 -3.32 -3.49
C ARG A 129 10.66 -2.70 -3.46
N MET A 130 10.20 -2.25 -2.29
CA MET A 130 8.92 -1.54 -2.11
C MET A 130 8.82 -0.29 -3.00
N ASN A 131 9.90 0.46 -3.19
CA ASN A 131 9.87 1.63 -4.07
C ASN A 131 9.80 1.24 -5.56
N ASN A 132 10.32 0.07 -5.92
CA ASN A 132 10.49 -0.40 -7.28
C ASN A 132 9.42 -1.41 -7.74
N VAL A 133 8.38 -1.67 -6.95
CA VAL A 133 7.29 -2.62 -7.30
C VAL A 133 6.75 -2.42 -8.72
N LYS A 134 6.62 -1.16 -9.18
CA LYS A 134 6.16 -0.86 -10.55
C LYS A 134 7.14 -1.30 -11.65
N GLN A 135 8.43 -1.28 -11.38
CA GLN A 135 9.45 -1.77 -12.33
C GLN A 135 9.50 -3.30 -12.31
N GLN A 136 9.23 -3.92 -11.15
CA GLN A 136 9.15 -5.37 -11.01
C GLN A 136 7.95 -5.97 -11.76
N GLY A 137 6.78 -5.31 -11.70
CA GLY A 137 5.57 -5.78 -12.40
C GLY A 137 5.63 -5.70 -13.94
N ARG A 138 6.72 -5.21 -14.53
CA ARG A 138 6.98 -5.31 -15.99
C ARG A 138 7.55 -6.68 -16.37
N LEU A 139 8.13 -7.39 -15.41
CA LEU A 139 8.49 -8.79 -15.54
C LEU A 139 7.25 -9.58 -15.07
N GLN A 140 6.37 -9.90 -16.02
CA GLN A 140 5.16 -10.69 -15.75
C GLN A 140 5.58 -12.03 -15.14
N SER A 141 5.42 -12.18 -13.82
CA SER A 141 5.59 -13.48 -13.18
C SER A 141 4.30 -14.28 -13.35
N GLU A 142 4.43 -15.59 -13.53
CA GLU A 142 3.33 -16.52 -13.85
C GLU A 142 2.17 -16.45 -12.84
N ASN A 143 2.43 -15.97 -11.62
CA ASN A 143 1.47 -15.86 -10.53
C ASN A 143 1.17 -14.41 -10.10
N GLN A 144 1.48 -13.42 -10.93
CA GLN A 144 1.38 -12.01 -10.53
C GLN A 144 -0.02 -11.66 -10.06
N ASP A 145 -1.07 -11.89 -10.86
CA ASP A 145 -2.44 -11.52 -10.51
C ASP A 145 -2.94 -12.20 -9.22
N LEU A 146 -2.58 -13.47 -9.02
CA LEU A 146 -2.89 -14.21 -7.79
C LEU A 146 -2.25 -13.57 -6.57
N ARG A 147 -1.01 -13.08 -6.68
CA ARG A 147 -0.31 -12.38 -5.60
C ARG A 147 -0.98 -11.05 -5.25
N TRP A 148 -1.40 -10.29 -6.26
CA TRP A 148 -2.15 -9.03 -6.04
C TRP A 148 -3.49 -9.29 -5.36
N ALA A 149 -4.23 -10.30 -5.82
CA ALA A 149 -5.50 -10.70 -5.20
C ALA A 149 -5.34 -11.20 -3.77
N ALA A 150 -4.31 -12.02 -3.49
CA ALA A 150 -4.02 -12.50 -2.15
C ALA A 150 -3.59 -11.36 -1.20
N ALA A 151 -2.75 -10.44 -1.67
CA ALA A 151 -2.35 -9.26 -0.90
C ALA A 151 -3.56 -8.37 -0.56
N GLU A 152 -4.47 -8.19 -1.52
CA GLU A 152 -5.72 -7.45 -1.31
C GLU A 152 -6.61 -8.10 -0.26
N LYS A 153 -6.85 -9.41 -0.38
CA LYS A 153 -7.65 -10.17 0.60
C LYS A 153 -7.10 -10.01 2.02
N ILE A 154 -5.79 -10.11 2.18
CA ILE A 154 -5.16 -9.94 3.50
C ILE A 154 -5.43 -8.56 4.09
N VAL A 155 -5.32 -7.48 3.30
CA VAL A 155 -5.54 -6.12 3.83
C VAL A 155 -7.02 -5.75 3.95
N SER A 156 -7.93 -6.40 3.22
CA SER A 156 -9.38 -6.24 3.43
C SER A 156 -9.84 -6.87 4.75
N ASP A 157 -9.21 -7.98 5.15
CA ASP A 157 -9.58 -8.74 6.35
C ASP A 157 -8.98 -8.14 7.64
N ILE A 158 -8.06 -7.17 7.52
CA ILE A 158 -7.34 -6.57 8.65
C ILE A 158 -7.60 -5.07 8.68
N SER A 159 -8.13 -4.56 9.80
CA SER A 159 -8.25 -3.11 9.98
C SER A 159 -6.89 -2.46 10.24
N HIS A 160 -6.69 -1.24 9.73
CA HIS A 160 -5.49 -0.44 10.04
C HIS A 160 -5.28 -0.24 11.56
N LYS A 161 -6.38 -0.13 12.33
CA LYS A 161 -6.32 0.06 13.79
C LYS A 161 -5.70 -1.17 14.46
N ASP A 162 -6.09 -2.37 14.04
CA ASP A 162 -5.61 -3.62 14.63
C ASP A 162 -4.17 -3.93 14.22
N ALA A 163 -3.83 -3.66 12.95
CA ALA A 163 -2.45 -3.75 12.47
C ALA A 163 -1.52 -2.81 13.27
N LYS A 164 -1.92 -1.55 13.43
CA LYS A 164 -1.15 -0.55 14.19
C LYS A 164 -1.05 -0.90 15.68
N ARG A 165 -2.11 -1.46 16.27
CA ARG A 165 -2.11 -1.92 17.68
C ARG A 165 -1.12 -3.07 17.89
N SER A 166 -0.95 -3.94 16.88
CA SER A 166 0.02 -5.04 16.92
C SER A 166 1.46 -4.56 16.76
N SER A 167 1.70 -3.59 15.88
CA SER A 167 2.99 -2.91 15.74
C SER A 167 2.84 -1.64 14.91
N LEU A 168 3.57 -0.58 15.27
CA LEU A 168 3.64 0.64 14.46
C LEU A 168 4.16 0.37 13.04
N ALA A 169 5.14 -0.53 12.89
CA ALA A 169 5.64 -0.95 11.59
C ALA A 169 4.54 -1.62 10.77
N ALA A 170 3.78 -2.55 11.37
CA ALA A 170 2.67 -3.21 10.71
C ALA A 170 1.58 -2.23 10.25
N GLY A 171 1.24 -1.22 11.06
CA GLY A 171 0.30 -0.18 10.64
C GLY A 171 0.77 0.63 9.42
N ILE A 172 2.08 0.90 9.32
CA ILE A 172 2.66 1.62 8.16
C ILE A 172 2.73 0.73 6.94
N LEU A 173 3.19 -0.52 7.10
CA LEU A 173 3.26 -1.50 6.01
C LEU A 173 1.87 -1.79 5.45
N TRP A 174 0.85 -1.94 6.29
CA TRP A 174 -0.54 -2.11 5.87
C TRP A 174 -1.00 -0.96 4.97
N LYS A 175 -0.72 0.28 5.36
CA LYS A 175 -1.06 1.47 4.55
C LYS A 175 -0.30 1.49 3.23
N TRP A 176 0.96 1.07 3.24
CA TRP A 176 1.76 0.97 2.02
C TRP A 176 1.16 -0.06 1.06
N VAL A 177 0.82 -1.26 1.55
CA VAL A 177 0.20 -2.33 0.74
C VAL A 177 -1.11 -1.82 0.11
N LEU A 178 -1.99 -1.22 0.91
CA LEU A 178 -3.26 -0.67 0.41
C LEU A 178 -3.05 0.38 -0.69
N LEU A 179 -2.09 1.29 -0.52
CA LEU A 179 -1.79 2.31 -1.53
C LEU A 179 -1.28 1.69 -2.83
N VAL A 180 -0.40 0.70 -2.76
CA VAL A 180 0.15 0.05 -3.95
C VAL A 180 -0.95 -0.68 -4.72
N ILE A 181 -1.84 -1.40 -4.03
CA ILE A 181 -3.01 -2.05 -4.64
C ILE A 181 -3.94 -1.03 -5.29
N ALA A 182 -4.27 0.05 -4.58
CA ALA A 182 -5.13 1.11 -5.13
C ALA A 182 -4.52 1.75 -6.39
N GLU A 183 -3.21 2.03 -6.40
CA GLU A 183 -2.54 2.57 -7.57
C GLU A 183 -2.57 1.61 -8.77
N HIS A 184 -2.30 0.32 -8.55
CA HIS A 184 -2.36 -0.67 -9.62
C HIS A 184 -3.77 -0.81 -10.20
N LYS A 185 -4.81 -0.72 -9.37
CA LYS A 185 -6.20 -0.73 -9.83
C LYS A 185 -6.57 0.50 -10.67
N ILE A 186 -6.03 1.67 -10.33
CA ILE A 186 -6.23 2.88 -11.12
C ILE A 186 -5.52 2.72 -12.47
N GLU A 187 -4.27 2.27 -12.47
CA GLU A 187 -3.46 2.10 -13.69
C GLU A 187 -4.02 1.02 -14.63
N SER A 188 -4.45 -0.13 -14.10
CA SER A 188 -5.01 -1.25 -14.89
C SER A 188 -6.38 -0.95 -15.49
N LYS A 189 -7.19 -0.09 -14.84
CA LYS A 189 -8.52 0.28 -15.35
C LYS A 189 -8.49 1.43 -16.38
N GLY A 190 -7.31 1.97 -16.71
CA GLY A 190 -7.20 3.09 -17.65
C GLY A 190 -7.89 4.38 -17.17
N LEU A 191 -8.19 4.47 -15.87
CA LEU A 191 -8.70 5.68 -15.20
C LEU A 191 -7.57 6.62 -14.90
#